data_AF-A0A958U677-F1
#
_entry.id   AF-A0A958U677-F1
#
_cell.length_a   1.000
_cell.length_b   1.000
_cell.length_c   1.000
_cell.angle_alpha   90.00
_cell.angle_beta   90.00
_cell.angle_gamma   90.00
#
_symmetry.space_group_name_H-M   'P 1'
#
loop_
_entity.id
_entity.type
_entity.pdbx_description
1 polymer ?
#
loop_
_entity_poly.entity_id
_entity_poly.type
_entity_poly.pdbx_seq_one_letter_code
_entity_poly.pdbx_strand_id
1 'polypeptide(L)'
;MKINWGTGIIIGMVAFMGFIMVMVVTMMTNNEYDHDLVTENYYAKDLAYQTEINAEEKTKTLSKPISIEKSEEGFWIFFPEEVETSYSE
;
A
#
# COMPACT_ATOMS: atom_id res chain seq x y z
N MET A 1 -16.93 -3.50 -54.00
CA MET A 1 -18.34 -3.88 -53.74
C MET A 1 -19.06 -2.68 -53.14
N LYS A 2 -20.26 -2.31 -53.61
CA LYS A 2 -21.06 -1.27 -52.95
C LYS A 2 -21.55 -1.83 -51.61
N ILE A 3 -21.08 -1.25 -50.51
CA ILE A 3 -21.63 -1.58 -49.18
C ILE A 3 -23.09 -1.11 -49.19
N ASN A 4 -24.00 -2.07 -49.03
CA ASN A 4 -25.41 -1.78 -48.87
C ASN A 4 -25.67 -1.35 -47.41
N TRP A 5 -26.77 -0.64 -47.18
CA TRP A 5 -27.07 -0.02 -45.89
C TRP A 5 -27.11 -1.04 -44.73
N GLY A 6 -27.67 -2.24 -44.97
CA GLY A 6 -27.69 -3.33 -43.97
C GLY A 6 -26.31 -3.92 -43.68
N THR A 7 -25.47 -4.11 -44.70
CA THR A 7 -24.09 -4.56 -44.54
C THR A 7 -23.26 -3.55 -43.76
N GLY A 8 -23.51 -2.25 -43.92
CA GLY A 8 -22.85 -1.20 -43.11
C GLY A 8 -23.14 -1.33 -41.61
N ILE A 9 -24.39 -1.64 -41.24
CA ILE A 9 -24.79 -1.86 -39.85
C ILE A 9 -24.09 -3.10 -39.27
N ILE A 10 -24.09 -4.21 -40.01
CA ILE A 10 -23.46 -5.46 -39.56
C ILE A 10 -21.95 -5.28 -39.37
N ILE A 11 -21.29 -4.58 -40.30
CA ILE A 11 -19.86 -4.27 -40.17
C ILE A 11 -19.61 -3.40 -38.92
N GLY A 12 -20.44 -2.38 -38.68
CA GLY A 12 -20.33 -1.54 -37.49
C GLY A 12 -20.49 -2.33 -36.19
N MET A 13 -21.45 -3.25 -36.12
CA MET A 13 -21.66 -4.10 -34.95
C MET A 13 -20.46 -5.02 -34.68
N VAL A 14 -19.96 -5.70 -35.71
CA VAL A 14 -18.80 -6.60 -35.57
C VAL A 14 -17.55 -5.82 -35.19
N ALA A 15 -17.33 -4.64 -35.79
CA ALA A 15 -16.22 -3.76 -35.43
C ALA A 15 -16.30 -3.29 -33.98
N PHE A 16 -17.50 -2.91 -33.51
CA PHE A 16 -17.71 -2.49 -32.12
C PHE A 16 -17.50 -3.64 -31.15
N MET A 17 -18.03 -4.84 -31.43
CA MET A 17 -17.77 -6.04 -30.63
C MET A 17 -16.28 -6.36 -30.56
N GLY A 18 -15.56 -6.28 -31.69
CA GLY A 18 -14.11 -6.47 -31.73
C GLY A 18 -13.35 -5.45 -30.89
N PHE A 19 -13.74 -4.17 -30.96
CA PHE A 19 -13.16 -3.10 -30.15
C PHE A 19 -13.31 -3.37 -28.65
N ILE A 20 -14.52 -3.76 -28.20
CA ILE A 20 -14.77 -4.12 -26.80
C ILE A 20 -13.93 -5.33 -26.37
N MET A 21 -13.84 -6.37 -27.21
CA MET A 21 -13.03 -7.56 -26.92
C MET A 21 -11.54 -7.22 -26.76
N VAL A 22 -10.99 -6.33 -27.59
CA VAL A 22 -9.60 -5.85 -27.44
C VAL A 22 -9.41 -5.15 -26.10
N MET A 23 -10.34 -4.28 -25.69
CA MET A 23 -10.26 -3.60 -24.39
C MET A 23 -10.29 -4.60 -23.23
N VAL A 24 -11.21 -5.57 -23.26
CA VAL A 24 -11.33 -6.59 -22.20
C VAL A 24 -10.06 -7.43 -22.09
N VAL A 25 -9.55 -7.95 -23.21
CA VAL A 25 -8.32 -8.76 -23.21
C VAL A 25 -7.12 -7.95 -22.74
N THR A 26 -7.02 -6.68 -23.15
CA THR A 26 -5.94 -5.79 -22.73
C THR A 26 -5.98 -5.53 -21.22
N MET A 27 -7.17 -5.30 -20.66
CA MET A 27 -7.36 -5.11 -19.22
C MET A 27 -7.08 -6.39 -18.42
N MET A 28 -7.47 -7.56 -18.94
CA MET A 28 -7.23 -8.83 -18.26
C MET A 28 -5.79 -9.34 -18.35
N THR A 29 -5.06 -8.99 -19.42
CA THR A 29 -3.70 -9.52 -19.66
C THR A 29 -2.62 -8.59 -19.13
N ASN A 30 -2.90 -7.29 -19.06
CA ASN A 30 -1.93 -6.32 -18.56
C ASN A 30 -2.16 -6.10 -17.05
N ASN A 31 -1.29 -6.73 -16.25
CA ASN A 31 -1.25 -6.64 -14.79
C ASN A 31 -0.96 -5.20 -14.28
N GLU A 32 -0.58 -4.28 -15.16
CA GLU A 32 -0.43 -2.86 -14.85
C GLU A 32 -1.79 -2.15 -14.60
N TYR A 33 -2.89 -2.74 -15.06
CA TYR A 33 -4.26 -2.29 -14.76
C TYR A 33 -4.90 -3.02 -13.57
N ASP A 34 -4.15 -3.90 -12.89
CA ASP A 34 -4.55 -4.46 -11.60
C ASP A 34 -4.37 -3.38 -10.52
N HIS A 35 -5.23 -2.37 -10.59
CA HIS A 35 -5.34 -1.35 -9.57
C HIS A 35 -6.30 -1.88 -8.52
N ASP A 36 -5.75 -2.31 -7.40
CA ASP A 36 -6.48 -2.48 -6.16
C ASP A 36 -7.24 -1.17 -5.88
N LEU A 37 -8.52 -1.11 -6.24
CA LEU A 37 -9.43 0.00 -5.91
C LEU A 37 -9.69 0.10 -4.41
N VAL A 38 -9.12 -0.83 -3.65
CA VAL A 38 -8.98 -0.80 -2.21
C VAL A 38 -7.49 -0.88 -1.95
N THR A 39 -6.84 0.26 -1.71
CA THR A 39 -5.57 0.24 -0.99
C THR A 39 -5.86 -0.44 0.34
N GLU A 40 -5.58 -1.74 0.47
CA GLU A 40 -5.77 -2.50 1.72
C GLU A 40 -5.22 -1.73 2.93
N ASN A 41 -4.18 -0.93 2.69
CA ASN A 41 -3.39 -0.25 3.70
C ASN A 41 -3.59 1.27 3.83
N TYR A 42 -4.64 1.90 3.29
CA TYR A 42 -4.86 3.33 3.63
C TYR A 42 -5.17 3.50 5.13
N TYR A 43 -6.04 2.65 5.69
CA TYR A 43 -6.30 2.61 7.13
C TYR A 43 -5.13 2.07 7.96
N ALA A 44 -4.38 1.10 7.42
CA ALA A 44 -3.21 0.58 8.12
C ALA A 44 -2.08 1.61 8.23
N LYS A 45 -1.94 2.50 7.24
CA LYS A 45 -1.03 3.65 7.33
C LYS A 45 -1.41 4.58 8.46
N ASP A 46 -2.70 4.88 8.63
CA ASP A 46 -3.17 5.71 9.74
C ASP A 46 -2.89 5.04 11.10
N LEU A 47 -3.12 3.72 11.22
CA LEU A 47 -2.83 2.99 12.46
C LEU A 47 -1.33 2.92 12.78
N ALA A 48 -0.49 2.73 11.76
CA ALA A 48 0.97 2.76 11.90
C ALA A 48 1.44 4.16 12.34
N TYR A 49 0.87 5.21 11.77
CA TYR A 49 1.18 6.59 12.12
C TYR A 49 0.77 6.92 13.57
N GLN A 50 -0.40 6.47 14.02
CA GLN A 50 -0.81 6.59 15.42
C GLN A 50 0.13 5.83 16.36
N THR A 51 0.68 4.71 15.93
CA THR A 51 1.66 3.95 16.72
C THR A 51 2.97 4.74 16.89
N GLU A 52 3.44 5.40 15.84
CA GLU A 52 4.62 6.27 15.87
C GLU A 52 4.40 7.49 16.78
N ILE A 53 3.26 8.18 16.66
CA ILE A 53 2.89 9.31 17.52
C ILE A 53 2.85 8.88 18.99
N ASN A 54 2.18 7.76 19.28
CA ASN A 54 2.08 7.24 20.65
C ASN A 54 3.45 6.88 21.23
N ALA A 55 4.36 6.32 20.41
CA ALA A 55 5.72 6.01 20.84
C ALA A 55 6.52 7.28 21.16
N GLU A 56 6.38 8.33 20.34
CA GLU A 56 7.03 9.62 20.57
C GLU A 56 6.51 10.32 21.83
N GLU A 57 5.19 10.37 22.04
CA GLU A 57 4.58 10.98 23.23
C GLU A 57 4.96 10.24 24.52
N LYS A 58 4.99 8.90 24.48
CA LYS A 58 5.46 8.09 25.62
C LYS A 58 6.91 8.38 25.94
N THR A 59 7.77 8.48 24.92
CA THR A 59 9.19 8.79 25.10
C THR A 59 9.40 10.20 25.69
N LYS A 60 8.59 11.18 25.29
CA LYS A 60 8.62 12.54 25.85
C LYS A 60 8.16 12.63 27.31
N THR A 61 7.34 11.67 27.73
CA THR A 61 6.79 11.62 29.10
C THR A 61 7.76 10.92 30.08
N LEU A 62 8.85 10.34 29.58
CA LEU A 62 9.86 9.71 30.42
C LEU A 62 10.58 10.74 31.31
N SER A 63 10.75 10.40 32.57
CA SER A 63 11.48 11.16 33.60
C SER A 63 12.96 11.34 33.24
N LYS A 64 13.56 10.41 32.47
CA LYS A 64 14.91 10.53 31.93
C LYS A 64 14.96 10.09 30.46
N PRO A 65 15.75 10.77 29.61
CA PRO A 65 15.90 10.38 28.22
C PRO A 65 16.64 9.05 28.09
N ILE A 66 16.32 8.29 27.03
CA ILE A 66 17.05 7.09 26.63
C ILE A 66 18.44 7.52 26.15
N SER A 67 19.50 6.92 26.70
CA SER A 67 20.88 7.17 26.28
C SER A 67 21.42 5.99 25.50
N ILE A 68 22.17 6.26 24.43
CA ILE A 68 22.86 5.25 23.62
C ILE A 68 24.35 5.52 23.69
N GLU A 69 25.11 4.56 24.20
CA GLU A 69 26.56 4.63 24.25
C GLU A 69 27.18 3.56 23.33
N LYS A 70 28.18 3.97 22.55
CA LYS A 70 28.89 3.06 21.66
C LYS A 70 30.12 2.52 22.39
N SER A 71 30.22 1.19 22.50
CA SER A 71 31.37 0.45 23.02
C SER A 71 32.14 -0.23 21.89
N GLU A 72 33.35 -0.72 22.16
CA GLU A 72 34.14 -1.55 21.24
C GLU A 72 33.42 -2.86 20.88
N GLU A 73 32.52 -3.31 21.75
CA GLU A 73 31.78 -4.58 21.63
C GLU A 73 30.36 -4.41 21.03
N GLY A 74 29.87 -3.17 20.87
CA GLY A 74 28.51 -2.92 20.37
C GLY A 74 27.89 -1.61 20.88
N PHE A 75 26.56 -1.59 21.03
CA PHE A 75 25.80 -0.45 21.55
C PHE A 75 25.15 -0.80 22.90
N TRP A 76 25.31 0.08 23.88
CA TRP A 76 24.60 0.04 25.14
C TRP A 76 23.43 1.02 25.08
N ILE A 77 22.23 0.54 25.40
CA ILE A 77 21.02 1.37 25.45
C ILE A 77 20.54 1.41 26.90
N PHE A 78 20.45 2.61 27.46
CA PHE A 78 20.04 2.84 28.84
C PHE A 78 18.61 3.35 28.87
N PHE A 79 17.73 2.58 29.50
CA PHE A 79 16.33 2.94 29.73
C PHE A 79 16.11 3.41 31.18
N PRO A 80 15.20 4.38 31.42
CA PRO A 80 14.78 4.73 32.77
C PRO A 80 14.00 3.59 33.43
N GLU A 81 14.04 3.53 34.76
CA GLU A 81 13.41 2.45 35.57
C GLU A 81 11.90 2.31 35.38
N GLU A 82 11.24 3.34 34.86
CA GLU A 82 9.79 3.38 34.58
C GLU A 82 9.39 2.65 33.27
N VAL A 83 10.36 2.24 32.45
CA VAL A 83 10.10 1.46 31.24
C VAL A 83 10.08 -0.03 31.61
N GLU A 84 8.88 -0.61 31.72
CA GLU A 84 8.73 -2.06 31.83
C GLU A 84 9.22 -2.73 30.54
N THR A 85 10.34 -3.45 30.62
CA THR A 85 10.82 -4.26 29.52
C THR A 85 9.97 -5.52 29.42
N SER A 86 8.93 -5.52 28.57
CA SER A 86 8.19 -6.73 28.25
C SER A 86 9.04 -7.60 27.30
N TYR A 87 10.05 -8.27 27.85
CA TYR A 87 10.62 -9.45 27.20
C TYR A 87 9.61 -10.58 27.38
N SER A 88 8.68 -10.71 26.43
CA SER A 88 8.00 -11.99 26.21
C SER A 88 8.91 -12.83 25.33
N GLU A 89 9.35 -13.98 25.86
CA GLU A 89 9.89 -15.09 25.05
C GLU A 89 9.00 -15.44 23.86
#